data_AF-A0A352DW61-F1
#
_entry.id   AF-A0A352DW61-F1
#
_cell.length_a   1.000
_cell.length_b   1.000
_cell.length_c   1.000
_cell.angle_alpha   90.00
_cell.angle_beta   90.00
_cell.angle_gamma   90.00
#
_symmetry.space_group_name_H-M   'P 1'
#
loop_
_entity.id
_entity.type
_entity.pdbx_description
1 polymer ?
#
loop_
_entity_poly.entity_id
_entity_poly.type
_entity_poly.pdbx_seq_one_letter_code
_entity_poly.pdbx_strand_id
1 'polypeptide(L)' 'AHDIWISMERNMACAAGFCGLCQFGPAFVCRDGPVFRHDRIAPFLAVAGL' A
#
# COMPACT_ATOMS: atom_id res chain seq x y z
N ALA A 1 -11.37 16.96 -1.21
CA ALA A 1 -11.20 15.64 -1.88
C ALA A 1 -11.40 14.56 -0.83
N HIS A 2 -12.62 14.06 -0.66
CA HIS A 2 -12.96 13.27 0.55
C HIS A 2 -13.13 11.77 0.29
N ASP A 3 -13.32 11.35 -0.96
CA ASP A 3 -13.59 9.95 -1.33
C ASP A 3 -12.65 9.43 -2.43
N ILE A 4 -11.34 9.71 -2.30
CA ILE A 4 -10.34 9.14 -3.23
C ILE A 4 -9.86 7.80 -2.66
N TRP A 5 -9.99 6.76 -3.47
CA TRP A 5 -9.50 5.42 -3.21
C TRP A 5 -8.50 5.01 -4.30
N ILE A 6 -7.45 4.30 -3.91
CA ILE A 6 -6.35 3.91 -4.80
C ILE A 6 -6.20 2.41 -4.73
N SER A 7 -6.26 1.73 -5.88
CA SER A 7 -5.83 0.34 -6.00
C SER A 7 -4.32 0.30 -6.17
N MET A 8 -3.63 -0.48 -5.35
CA MET A 8 -2.18 -0.57 -5.32
C MET A 8 -1.69 -1.96 -5.67
N GLU A 9 -0.54 -2.00 -6.33
CA GLU A 9 0.18 -3.22 -6.66
C GLU A 9 1.60 -3.21 -6.08
N ARG A 10 2.06 -4.38 -5.66
CA ARG A 10 3.42 -4.67 -5.18
C ARG A 10 3.78 -6.10 -5.56
N ASN A 11 5.08 -6.37 -5.62
CA ASN A 11 5.57 -7.74 -5.81
C ASN A 11 5.12 -8.61 -4.62
N MET A 12 4.35 -9.66 -4.92
CA MET A 12 3.84 -10.61 -3.93
C MET A 12 4.55 -11.95 -4.06
N ALA A 13 4.78 -12.61 -2.93
CA ALA A 13 5.20 -14.00 -2.89
C ALA A 13 4.18 -14.86 -2.13
N CYS A 14 3.89 -14.54 -0.86
CA CYS A 14 2.96 -15.34 -0.06
C CYS A 14 1.48 -14.97 -0.20
N ALA A 15 1.18 -13.73 -0.63
CA ALA A 15 -0.17 -13.15 -0.67
C ALA A 15 -1.01 -13.27 0.63
N ALA A 16 -0.37 -13.50 1.78
CA ALA A 16 -1.05 -13.76 3.06
C ALA A 16 -0.49 -12.94 4.24
N GLY A 17 0.38 -11.96 3.97
CA GLY A 17 0.91 -11.04 4.99
C GLY A 17 2.01 -11.63 5.90
N PHE A 18 2.58 -12.78 5.55
CA PHE A 18 3.64 -13.42 6.35
C PHE A 18 5.07 -13.11 5.86
N CYS A 19 5.25 -12.84 4.56
CA CYS A 19 6.59 -12.73 3.96
C CYS A 19 7.15 -11.30 3.84
N GLY A 20 6.35 -10.24 4.05
CA GLY A 20 6.85 -8.86 3.97
C GLY A 20 7.05 -8.27 2.57
N LEU A 21 7.14 -9.06 1.50
CA LEU A 21 7.42 -8.53 0.15
C LEU A 21 6.38 -7.50 -0.33
N CYS A 22 5.11 -7.69 0.05
CA CYS A 22 4.01 -6.81 -0.30
C CYS A 22 3.86 -5.62 0.67
N GLN A 23 4.81 -5.39 1.59
CA GLN A 23 4.72 -4.32 2.59
C GLN A 23 4.91 -2.93 1.96
N PHE A 24 4.08 -1.99 2.39
CA PHE A 24 4.14 -0.57 2.03
C PHE A 24 3.83 0.28 3.26
N GLY A 25 4.85 0.95 3.81
CA GLY A 25 4.77 1.60 5.11
C GLY A 25 4.34 0.59 6.19
N PRO A 26 3.30 0.89 7.00
CA PRO A 26 2.80 0.00 8.05
C PRO A 26 1.82 -1.08 7.54
N ALA A 27 1.45 -1.07 6.25
CA ALA A 27 0.42 -1.94 5.70
C ALA A 27 1.00 -2.99 4.74
N PHE A 28 0.30 -4.11 4.60
CA PHE A 28 0.56 -5.15 3.59
C PHE A 28 -0.46 -5.03 2.45
N VAL A 29 -0.02 -4.78 1.22
CA VAL A 29 -0.94 -4.65 0.06
C VAL A 29 -1.78 -5.91 -0.14
N CYS A 30 -1.21 -7.08 0.11
CA CYS A 30 -1.86 -8.37 -0.05
C CYS A 30 -2.85 -8.76 1.06
N ARG A 31 -2.83 -8.09 2.22
CA ARG A 31 -3.68 -8.41 3.38
C ARG A 31 -4.59 -7.26 3.78
N ASP A 32 -4.06 -6.05 3.82
CA ASP A 32 -4.77 -4.83 4.24
C ASP A 32 -5.31 -4.05 3.03
N GLY A 33 -4.76 -4.32 1.83
CA GLY A 33 -5.17 -3.75 0.55
C GLY A 33 -6.06 -4.69 -0.27
N PRO A 34 -6.08 -4.59 -1.62
CA PRO A 34 -5.24 -3.73 -2.49
C PRO A 34 -5.77 -2.30 -2.61
N VAL A 35 -6.99 -2.02 -2.14
CA VAL A 35 -7.64 -0.71 -2.25
C VAL A 35 -7.54 0.06 -0.94
N PHE A 36 -6.87 1.21 -0.97
CA PHE A 36 -6.66 2.05 0.21
C PHE A 36 -7.34 3.41 0.04
N ARG A 37 -7.74 4.02 1.15
CA ARG A 37 -8.08 5.44 1.15
C ARG A 37 -6.82 6.26 0.91
N HIS A 38 -6.91 7.22 0.00
CA HIS A 38 -5.79 8.08 -0.37
C HIS A 38 -5.19 8.81 0.85
N ASP A 39 -6.03 9.34 1.74
CA ASP A 39 -5.59 10.08 2.95
C ASP A 39 -4.75 9.23 3.91
N ARG A 40 -4.93 7.91 3.92
CA ARG A 40 -4.15 6.99 4.75
C ARG A 40 -2.80 6.63 4.14
N ILE A 41 -2.71 6.59 2.83
CA ILE A 41 -1.53 6.07 2.14
C ILE A 41 -0.64 7.18 1.52
N ALA A 42 -1.19 8.37 1.30
CA ALA A 42 -0.49 9.52 0.73
C ALA A 42 0.88 9.84 1.39
N PRO A 43 1.05 9.75 2.73
CA PRO A 43 2.35 9.98 3.35
C PRO A 43 3.47 9.04 2.88
N PHE A 44 3.11 7.86 2.38
CA PHE A 44 4.05 6.83 1.94
C PHE A 44 4.31 6.86 0.42
N LEU A 45 3.51 7.61 -0.35
CA LEU A 45 3.65 7.74 -1.81
C LEU A 45 4.73 8.76 -2.23
N ALA A 46 5.16 9.63 -1.32
CA ALA A 46 6.19 10.62 -1.62
C ALA A 46 7.57 9.95 -1.76
N VAL A 47 8.31 10.32 -2.80
CA VAL A 47 9.72 9.93 -2.98
C VAL A 47 10.57 11.16 -2.68
N ALA A 48 11.42 11.08 -1.66
CA ALA A 48 12.37 12.15 -1.37
C ALA A 48 13.54 12.08 -2.36
N GLY A 49 13.79 13.18 -3.09
CA GLY A 49 14.98 13.34 -3.94
C GLY A 49 14.87 12.82 -5.37
N LEU A 50 13.65 12.74 -5.93
CA LEU A 50 13.43 12.82 -7.38
C LEU A 50 13.37 14.29 -7.81
#